data_AF-A0A1G9N751-F1
#
_entry.id   AF-A0A1G9N751-F1
#
_cell.length_a   1.000
_cell.length_b   1.000
_cell.length_c   1.000
_cell.angle_alpha   90.00
_cell.angle_beta   90.00
_cell.angle_gamma   90.00
#
_symmetry.space_group_name_H-M   'P 1'
#
loop_
_entity.id
_entity.type
_entity.pdbx_description
1 polymer ?
#
loop_
_entity_poly.entity_id
_entity_poly.type
_entity_poly.pdbx_seq_one_letter_code
_entity_poly.pdbx_strand_id
1 'polypeptide(L)'
;MQPWVYIVLVGAVAIVYALRLPARSKNETADRQSLKETEAALELYMADIERDNDNLLQLVSGIKQQSQNNRAALQEEIAGLREQVAELQKSSLLLDARLTAEEKSLLQLSAAFGKGSAAGTAEQSVKEPLTEEPAPKPKPVSSIKQRYPRLFELHEQGKSIDSIAKTAGLQRGEVQLILQLAKQEESV
;
A
#
# COMPACT_ATOMS: atom_id res chain seq x y z
N MET A 1 -61.82 -70.55 -39.75
CA MET A 1 -61.61 -69.33 -38.94
C MET A 1 -62.30 -68.18 -39.65
N GLN A 2 -63.32 -67.56 -39.03
CA GLN A 2 -64.13 -66.52 -39.69
C GLN A 2 -63.32 -65.22 -39.86
N PRO A 3 -63.23 -64.64 -41.08
CA PRO A 3 -62.46 -63.42 -41.36
C PRO A 3 -62.78 -62.22 -40.45
N TRP A 4 -63.99 -62.17 -39.92
CA TRP A 4 -64.48 -61.12 -39.03
C TRP A 4 -63.71 -61.05 -37.71
N VAL A 5 -63.25 -62.19 -37.19
CA VAL A 5 -62.49 -62.26 -35.92
C VAL A 5 -61.14 -61.55 -36.03
N TYR A 6 -60.48 -61.62 -37.19
CA TYR A 6 -59.20 -60.93 -37.41
C TYR A 6 -59.35 -59.42 -37.38
N ILE A 7 -60.44 -58.88 -37.94
CA ILE A 7 -60.72 -57.43 -37.94
C ILE A 7 -60.94 -56.93 -36.50
N VAL A 8 -61.70 -57.67 -35.70
CA VAL A 8 -61.94 -57.33 -34.28
C VAL A 8 -60.65 -57.42 -33.46
N LEU A 9 -59.82 -58.44 -33.71
CA LEU A 9 -58.56 -58.62 -32.99
C LEU A 9 -57.55 -57.51 -33.30
N VAL A 10 -57.41 -57.12 -34.58
CA VAL A 10 -56.53 -56.00 -34.97
C VAL A 10 -57.05 -54.68 -34.40
N GLY A 11 -58.37 -54.46 -34.41
CA GLY A 11 -58.98 -53.29 -33.79
C GLY A 11 -58.71 -53.21 -32.28
N ALA A 12 -58.83 -54.33 -31.57
CA ALA A 12 -58.54 -54.40 -30.14
C ALA A 12 -57.07 -54.07 -29.84
N VAL A 13 -56.13 -54.61 -30.62
CA VAL A 13 -54.70 -54.30 -30.47
C VAL A 13 -54.40 -52.83 -30.76
N ALA A 14 -55.03 -52.24 -31.77
CA ALA A 14 -54.86 -50.82 -32.10
C ALA A 14 -55.34 -49.89 -30.97
N ILE A 15 -56.48 -50.20 -30.35
CA ILE A 15 -57.03 -49.45 -29.21
C ILE A 15 -56.11 -49.56 -27.99
N VAL A 16 -55.62 -50.77 -27.68
CA VAL A 16 -54.67 -50.98 -26.59
C VAL A 16 -53.38 -50.19 -26.83
N TYR A 17 -52.88 -50.16 -28.07
CA TYR A 17 -51.67 -49.41 -28.42
C TYR A 17 -51.89 -47.89 -28.34
N ALA A 18 -53.06 -47.39 -28.76
CA ALA A 18 -53.43 -45.98 -28.64
C ALA A 18 -53.55 -45.54 -27.17
N LEU A 19 -54.13 -46.37 -26.30
CA LEU A 19 -54.23 -46.10 -24.86
C LEU A 19 -52.87 -46.18 -24.14
N ARG A 20 -51.94 -46.98 -24.65
CA ARG A 20 -50.55 -47.08 -24.14
C ARG A 20 -49.66 -45.92 -24.57
N LEU A 21 -50.09 -45.08 -25.52
CA LEU A 21 -49.29 -43.96 -26.01
C LEU A 21 -49.56 -42.72 -25.14
N PRO A 22 -48.63 -42.31 -24.24
CA PRO A 22 -48.82 -41.11 -23.45
C PRO A 22 -48.90 -39.91 -24.40
N ALA A 23 -49.98 -39.14 -24.28
CA ALA A 23 -50.31 -38.04 -25.17
C ALA A 23 -49.11 -37.08 -25.33
N ARG A 24 -48.61 -36.94 -26.55
CA ARG A 24 -47.46 -36.08 -26.91
C ARG A 24 -47.68 -34.59 -26.55
N SER A 25 -48.91 -34.17 -26.28
CA SER A 25 -49.24 -32.82 -25.78
C SER A 25 -48.66 -32.50 -24.40
N LYS A 26 -48.31 -33.52 -23.60
CA LYS A 26 -47.63 -33.30 -22.31
C LYS A 26 -46.20 -32.79 -22.50
N ASN A 27 -45.53 -33.14 -23.60
CA ASN A 27 -44.19 -32.63 -23.90
C ASN A 27 -44.24 -31.18 -24.39
N GLU A 28 -45.20 -30.81 -25.23
CA GLU A 28 -45.32 -29.42 -25.71
C GLU A 28 -45.70 -28.44 -24.59
N THR A 29 -46.53 -28.88 -23.65
CA THR A 29 -46.86 -28.11 -22.44
C THR A 29 -45.69 -28.05 -21.46
N ALA A 30 -44.93 -29.14 -21.30
CA ALA A 30 -43.70 -29.14 -20.49
C ALA A 30 -42.60 -28.25 -21.07
N ASP A 31 -42.44 -28.19 -22.40
CA ASP A 31 -41.46 -27.31 -23.06
C ASP A 31 -41.83 -25.84 -22.94
N ARG A 32 -43.13 -25.50 -23.05
CA ARG A 32 -43.59 -24.13 -22.77
C ARG A 32 -43.40 -23.74 -21.31
N GLN A 33 -43.53 -24.70 -20.40
CA GLN A 33 -43.32 -24.46 -18.98
C GLN A 33 -41.83 -24.28 -18.66
N SER A 34 -40.94 -25.09 -19.22
CA SER A 34 -39.50 -24.91 -19.07
C SER A 34 -39.03 -23.57 -19.66
N LEU A 35 -39.55 -23.15 -20.81
CA LEU A 35 -39.25 -21.83 -21.39
C LEU A 35 -39.68 -20.68 -20.47
N LYS A 36 -40.86 -20.78 -19.84
CA LYS A 36 -41.31 -19.79 -18.84
C LYS A 36 -40.47 -19.79 -17.58
N GLU A 37 -40.04 -20.96 -17.10
CA GLU A 37 -39.14 -21.06 -15.95
C GLU A 37 -37.77 -20.45 -16.28
N THR A 38 -37.27 -20.62 -17.51
CA THR A 38 -36.03 -19.96 -17.96
C THR A 38 -36.20 -18.45 -18.16
N GLU A 39 -37.35 -17.99 -18.65
CA GLU A 39 -37.66 -16.56 -18.79
C GLU A 39 -37.71 -15.89 -17.40
N ALA A 40 -38.39 -16.52 -16.43
CA ALA A 40 -38.41 -16.06 -15.04
C ALA A 40 -37.01 -16.06 -14.40
N ALA A 41 -36.17 -17.06 -14.71
CA ALA A 41 -34.78 -17.08 -14.25
C ALA A 41 -33.95 -15.96 -14.88
N LEU A 42 -34.19 -15.62 -16.15
CA LEU A 42 -33.53 -14.51 -16.83
C LEU A 42 -33.98 -13.16 -16.27
N GLU A 43 -35.27 -12.98 -15.99
CA GLU A 43 -35.78 -11.76 -15.33
C GLU A 43 -35.14 -11.55 -13.95
N LEU A 44 -35.05 -12.62 -13.15
CA LEU A 44 -34.37 -12.58 -11.87
C LEU A 44 -32.88 -12.23 -12.01
N TYR A 45 -32.20 -12.82 -13.00
CA TYR A 45 -30.80 -12.52 -13.28
C TYR A 45 -30.58 -11.08 -13.73
N MET A 46 -31.48 -10.53 -14.57
CA MET A 46 -31.39 -9.13 -14.98
C MET A 46 -31.57 -8.18 -13.78
N ALA A 47 -32.50 -8.48 -12.89
CA ALA A 47 -32.70 -7.71 -11.66
C ALA A 47 -31.48 -7.77 -10.73
N ASP A 48 -30.81 -8.93 -10.65
CA ASP A 48 -29.59 -9.10 -9.86
C ASP A 48 -28.41 -8.31 -10.45
N ILE A 49 -28.23 -8.33 -11.77
CA ILE A 49 -27.19 -7.54 -12.46
C ILE A 49 -27.41 -6.03 -12.32
N GLU A 50 -28.65 -5.57 -12.38
CA GLU A 50 -28.97 -4.15 -12.16
C GLU A 50 -28.58 -3.73 -10.73
N ARG A 51 -28.96 -4.55 -9.75
CA ARG A 51 -28.60 -4.34 -8.33
C ARG A 51 -27.08 -4.37 -8.12
N ASP A 52 -26.38 -5.29 -8.74
CA ASP A 52 -24.92 -5.40 -8.63
C ASP A 52 -24.22 -4.22 -9.27
N ASN A 53 -24.70 -3.73 -10.42
CA ASN A 53 -24.16 -2.54 -11.06
C ASN A 53 -24.34 -1.30 -10.17
N ASP A 54 -25.52 -1.12 -9.58
CA ASP A 54 -25.78 -0.03 -8.61
C ASP A 54 -24.85 -0.12 -7.40
N ASN A 55 -24.66 -1.33 -6.84
CA ASN A 55 -23.73 -1.55 -5.74
C ASN A 55 -22.28 -1.23 -6.13
N LEU A 56 -21.83 -1.68 -7.30
CA LEU A 56 -20.49 -1.37 -7.80
C LEU A 56 -20.31 0.12 -8.01
N LEU A 57 -21.31 0.81 -8.57
CA LEU A 57 -21.28 2.25 -8.79
C LEU A 57 -21.24 3.01 -7.47
N GLN A 58 -22.01 2.56 -6.47
CA GLN A 58 -21.97 3.10 -5.11
C GLN A 58 -20.60 2.88 -4.45
N LEU A 59 -20.01 1.69 -4.56
CA LEU A 59 -18.69 1.40 -4.02
C LEU A 59 -17.60 2.24 -4.70
N VAL A 60 -17.63 2.34 -6.03
CA VAL A 60 -16.65 3.14 -6.80
C VAL A 60 -16.78 4.62 -6.46
N SER A 61 -18.02 5.15 -6.35
CA SER A 61 -18.23 6.52 -5.91
C SER A 61 -17.72 6.76 -4.49
N GLY A 62 -17.95 5.81 -3.58
CA GLY A 62 -17.40 5.83 -2.21
C GLY A 62 -15.87 5.84 -2.19
N ILE A 63 -15.22 4.95 -2.96
CA ILE A 63 -13.75 4.91 -3.10
C ILE A 63 -13.22 6.23 -3.67
N LYS A 64 -13.89 6.79 -4.68
CA LYS A 64 -13.50 8.07 -5.28
C LYS A 64 -13.60 9.21 -4.26
N GLN A 65 -14.69 9.27 -3.50
CA GLN A 65 -14.89 10.27 -2.45
C GLN A 65 -13.85 10.12 -1.33
N GLN A 66 -13.62 8.90 -0.85
CA GLN A 66 -12.60 8.63 0.16
C GLN A 66 -11.20 8.99 -0.34
N SER A 67 -10.88 8.67 -1.60
CA SER A 67 -9.59 9.04 -2.21
C SER A 67 -9.43 10.56 -2.32
N GLN A 68 -10.49 11.30 -2.65
CA GLN A 68 -10.46 12.76 -2.69
C GLN A 68 -10.24 13.35 -1.30
N ASN A 69 -10.97 12.86 -0.29
CA ASN A 69 -10.80 13.30 1.09
C ASN A 69 -9.38 13.02 1.60
N ASN A 70 -8.84 11.83 1.34
CA ASN A 70 -7.48 11.48 1.75
C ASN A 70 -6.42 12.33 1.04
N ARG A 71 -6.63 12.64 -0.25
CA ARG A 71 -5.75 13.58 -0.98
C ARG A 71 -5.81 14.99 -0.38
N ALA A 72 -6.99 15.47 -0.02
CA ALA A 72 -7.15 16.77 0.62
C ALA A 72 -6.45 16.83 1.99
N ALA A 73 -6.64 15.81 2.83
CA ALA A 73 -5.99 15.71 4.13
C ALA A 73 -4.46 15.70 4.01
N LEU A 74 -3.90 14.89 3.09
CA LEU A 74 -2.46 14.87 2.83
C LEU A 74 -1.94 16.21 2.32
N GLN A 75 -2.72 16.93 1.50
CA GLN A 75 -2.34 18.27 1.03
C GLN A 75 -2.30 19.28 2.18
N GLU A 76 -3.23 19.19 3.13
CA GLU A 76 -3.25 20.01 4.34
C GLU A 76 -2.04 19.72 5.23
N GLU A 77 -1.73 18.44 5.47
CA GLU A 77 -0.52 18.04 6.22
C GLU A 77 0.76 18.56 5.55
N ILE A 78 0.88 18.40 4.23
CA ILE A 78 2.04 18.92 3.47
C ILE A 78 2.10 20.44 3.56
N ALA A 79 0.96 21.14 3.51
CA ALA A 79 0.91 22.59 3.66
C ALA A 79 1.40 23.02 5.05
N GLY A 80 0.93 22.36 6.11
CA GLY A 80 1.36 22.63 7.48
C GLY A 80 2.84 22.35 7.71
N LEU A 81 3.38 21.26 7.14
CA LEU A 81 4.82 20.96 7.21
C LEU A 81 5.65 22.00 6.45
N ARG A 82 5.20 22.45 5.28
CA ARG A 82 5.88 23.51 4.52
C ARG A 82 5.91 24.83 5.28
N GLU A 83 4.83 25.15 5.99
CA GLU A 83 4.76 26.35 6.83
C GLU A 83 5.77 26.26 7.99
N GLN A 84 5.84 25.13 8.70
CA GLN A 84 6.82 24.91 9.77
C GLN A 84 8.27 25.03 9.26
N VAL A 85 8.56 24.46 8.09
CA VAL A 85 9.89 24.60 7.47
C VAL A 85 10.20 26.06 7.13
N ALA A 86 9.22 26.80 6.59
CA ALA A 86 9.40 28.21 6.29
C ALA A 86 9.62 29.05 7.55
N GLU A 87 8.91 28.75 8.65
CA GLU A 87 9.08 29.41 9.94
C GLU A 87 10.46 29.11 10.54
N LEU A 88 10.89 27.85 10.54
CA LEU A 88 12.22 27.46 11.01
C LEU A 88 13.31 28.15 10.19
N GLN A 89 13.18 28.16 8.87
CA GLN A 89 14.13 28.84 7.99
C GLN A 89 14.20 30.34 8.29
N LYS A 90 13.04 30.99 8.53
CA LYS A 90 12.99 32.40 8.92
C LYS A 90 13.67 32.64 10.28
N SER A 91 13.45 31.76 11.25
CA SER A 91 14.09 31.86 12.57
C SER A 91 15.62 31.72 12.47
N SER A 92 16.11 30.79 11.65
CA SER A 92 17.55 30.63 11.37
C SER A 92 18.12 31.89 10.73
N LEU A 93 17.47 32.44 9.70
CA LEU A 93 17.94 33.67 9.05
C LEU A 93 17.98 34.85 10.01
N LEU A 94 17.03 34.95 10.94
CA LEU A 94 17.03 36.00 11.98
C LEU A 94 18.16 35.81 12.98
N LEU A 95 18.43 34.57 13.40
CA LEU A 95 19.55 34.22 14.28
C LEU A 95 20.89 34.51 13.62
N ASP A 96 21.06 34.11 12.35
CA ASP A 96 22.27 34.39 11.57
C ASP A 96 22.49 35.91 11.38
N ALA A 97 21.42 36.66 11.10
CA ALA A 97 21.50 38.12 11.02
C ALA A 97 21.89 38.77 12.37
N ARG A 98 21.44 38.22 13.50
CA ARG A 98 21.83 38.68 14.84
C ARG A 98 23.29 38.36 15.15
N LEU A 99 23.73 37.13 14.86
CA LEU A 99 25.11 36.69 15.06
C LEU A 99 26.08 37.53 14.22
N THR A 100 25.78 37.74 12.94
CA THR A 100 26.64 38.58 12.08
C THR A 100 26.69 40.04 12.51
N ALA A 101 25.62 40.58 13.11
CA ALA A 101 25.62 41.92 13.68
C ALA A 101 26.47 41.99 14.97
N GLU A 102 26.36 40.98 15.84
CA GLU A 102 27.16 40.87 17.05
C GLU A 102 28.65 40.68 16.73
N GLU A 103 28.98 39.81 15.77
CA GLU A 103 30.34 39.58 15.30
C GLU A 103 30.96 40.87 14.73
N LYS A 104 30.21 41.63 13.92
CA LYS A 104 30.67 42.95 13.43
C LYS A 104 30.89 43.94 14.58
N SER A 105 30.03 43.95 15.59
CA SER A 105 30.20 44.81 16.77
C SER A 105 31.44 44.43 17.56
N LEU A 106 31.69 43.13 17.75
CA LEU A 106 32.88 42.63 18.44
C LEU A 106 34.17 42.91 17.64
N LEU A 107 34.15 42.77 16.32
CA LEU A 107 35.27 43.15 15.46
C LEU A 107 35.57 44.66 15.54
N GLN A 108 34.54 45.52 15.56
CA GLN A 108 34.74 46.97 15.76
C GLN A 108 35.32 47.29 17.14
N LEU A 109 34.84 46.61 18.18
CA LEU A 109 35.34 46.78 19.54
C LEU A 109 36.79 46.30 19.65
N SER A 110 37.11 45.11 19.14
CA SER A 110 38.47 44.56 19.11
C SER A 110 39.43 45.40 18.26
N ALA A 111 38.97 46.02 17.17
CA ALA A 111 39.78 46.96 16.39
C ALA A 111 40.04 48.27 17.15
N ALA A 112 39.09 48.73 17.97
CA ALA A 112 39.28 49.87 18.85
C ALA A 112 40.25 49.57 20.02
N PHE A 113 40.22 48.35 20.56
CA PHE A 113 41.13 47.91 21.64
C PHE A 113 42.51 47.45 21.13
N GLY A 114 42.60 46.86 19.94
CA GLY A 114 43.84 46.34 19.34
C GLY A 114 44.83 47.43 18.92
N LYS A 115 44.38 48.69 18.83
CA LYS A 115 45.26 49.85 18.57
C LYS A 115 46.05 50.30 19.81
N GLY A 116 45.83 49.67 20.97
CA GLY A 116 46.48 50.03 22.25
C GLY A 116 47.50 49.03 22.79
N SER A 117 47.75 47.90 22.12
CA SER A 117 48.64 46.84 22.67
C SER A 117 49.58 46.29 21.62
N ALA A 118 50.49 47.13 21.15
CA ALA A 118 51.66 46.73 20.36
C ALA A 118 52.94 47.12 21.09
N ALA A 119 53.27 46.43 22.19
CA ALA A 119 54.61 46.47 22.79
C ALA A 119 54.84 45.30 23.77
N GLY A 120 55.82 44.45 23.45
CA GLY A 120 56.41 43.43 24.35
C GLY A 120 55.63 42.11 24.35
N THR A 121 56.23 40.93 24.15
CA THR A 121 57.59 40.50 24.50
C THR A 121 57.94 39.24 23.70
N ALA A 122 59.20 39.15 23.32
CA ALA A 122 59.81 38.07 22.58
C ALA A 122 60.00 36.79 23.42
N GLU A 123 60.01 35.66 22.71
CA GLU A 123 60.74 34.41 23.00
C GLU A 123 60.38 33.62 24.26
N GLN A 124 59.65 32.51 24.04
CA GLN A 124 60.05 31.25 24.67
C GLN A 124 59.80 30.07 23.73
N SER A 125 60.89 29.60 23.15
CA SER A 125 61.02 28.28 22.53
C SER A 125 60.83 27.20 23.60
N VAL A 126 60.26 26.05 23.20
CA VAL A 126 60.71 24.68 23.50
C VAL A 126 59.52 23.69 23.61
N LYS A 127 59.47 22.80 22.60
CA LYS A 127 59.07 21.37 22.58
C LYS A 127 57.60 20.96 22.50
N GLU A 128 57.27 20.40 21.32
CA GLU A 128 56.40 19.24 21.16
C GLU A 128 56.64 18.16 22.23
N PRO A 129 55.54 17.55 22.69
CA PRO A 129 55.41 16.12 22.53
C PRO A 129 54.14 15.79 21.75
N LEU A 130 54.33 15.13 20.61
CA LEU A 130 53.33 14.32 19.94
C LEU A 130 52.68 13.39 20.96
N THR A 131 51.42 13.67 21.31
CA THR A 131 50.54 12.73 21.99
C THR A 131 49.51 12.28 20.97
N GLU A 132 49.79 11.12 20.40
CA GLU A 132 48.94 10.38 19.49
C GLU A 132 47.92 9.60 20.31
N GLU A 133 46.67 10.09 20.39
CA GLU A 133 45.48 9.29 20.70
C GLU A 133 44.19 10.12 20.53
N PRO A 134 43.06 9.51 20.17
CA PRO A 134 42.81 8.74 18.96
C PRO A 134 41.70 9.41 18.12
N ALA A 135 41.66 9.06 16.84
CA ALA A 135 40.57 9.40 15.93
C ALA A 135 39.19 9.21 16.58
N PRO A 136 38.21 10.12 16.32
CA PRO A 136 36.84 9.90 16.76
C PRO A 136 36.36 8.58 16.15
N LYS A 137 36.21 7.56 16.99
CA LYS A 137 35.63 6.27 16.60
C LYS A 137 34.34 6.58 15.84
N PRO A 138 34.18 6.13 14.57
CA PRO A 138 32.90 6.22 13.92
C PRO A 138 31.91 5.46 14.79
N LYS A 139 30.83 6.13 15.21
CA LYS A 139 29.72 5.51 15.92
C LYS A 139 29.38 4.22 15.17
N PRO A 140 29.23 3.06 15.85
CA PRO A 140 28.93 1.82 15.15
C PRO A 140 27.68 2.09 14.31
N VAL A 141 27.84 1.96 12.99
CA VAL A 141 26.69 1.95 12.09
C VAL A 141 25.78 0.87 12.63
N SER A 142 24.65 1.29 13.20
CA SER A 142 23.62 0.37 13.68
C SER A 142 23.19 -0.44 12.48
N SER A 143 23.70 -1.67 12.38
CA SER A 143 23.51 -2.57 11.25
C SER A 143 22.02 -2.66 10.96
N ILE A 144 21.67 -2.77 9.68
CA ILE A 144 20.27 -2.82 9.23
C ILE A 144 19.50 -3.96 9.94
N LYS A 145 20.19 -5.04 10.32
CA LYS A 145 19.64 -6.13 11.14
C LYS A 145 19.20 -5.68 12.54
N GLN A 146 19.92 -4.75 13.17
CA GLN A 146 19.58 -4.23 14.51
C GLN A 146 18.39 -3.27 14.50
N ARG A 147 18.14 -2.59 13.38
CA ARG A 147 16.98 -1.69 13.24
C ARG A 147 15.68 -2.43 12.98
N TYR A 148 15.74 -3.62 12.36
CA TYR A 148 14.56 -4.40 12.00
C TYR A 148 14.62 -5.86 12.48
N PRO A 149 14.89 -6.13 13.78
CA PRO A 149 15.08 -7.49 14.28
C PRO A 149 13.86 -8.37 14.01
N ARG A 150 12.67 -7.81 14.22
CA ARG A 150 11.38 -8.48 14.03
C ARG A 150 11.09 -8.85 12.56
N LEU A 151 11.67 -8.13 11.60
CA LEU A 151 11.53 -8.44 10.17
C LEU A 151 12.35 -9.70 9.82
N PHE A 152 13.59 -9.77 10.32
CA PHE A 152 14.47 -10.92 10.11
C PHE A 152 13.96 -12.17 10.82
N GLU A 153 13.46 -12.07 12.06
CA GLU A 153 12.85 -13.19 12.77
C GLU A 153 11.67 -13.80 11.99
N LEU A 154 10.80 -12.96 11.43
CA LEU A 154 9.67 -13.44 10.62
C LEU A 154 10.12 -14.08 9.30
N HIS A 155 11.21 -13.57 8.70
CA HIS A 155 11.81 -14.16 7.51
C HIS A 155 12.46 -15.52 7.79
N GLU A 156 13.19 -15.65 8.90
CA GLU A 156 13.78 -16.93 9.36
C GLU A 156 12.72 -17.97 9.71
N GLN A 157 11.55 -17.53 10.19
CA GLN A 157 10.37 -18.37 10.38
C GLN A 157 9.72 -18.85 9.07
N GLY A 158 10.27 -18.49 7.90
CA GLY A 158 9.78 -18.91 6.59
C GLY A 158 8.49 -18.22 6.15
N LYS A 159 8.13 -17.10 6.78
CA LYS A 159 6.92 -16.35 6.43
C LYS A 159 7.09 -15.64 5.11
N SER A 160 6.01 -15.56 4.33
CA SER A 160 6.05 -14.90 3.02
C SER A 160 6.34 -13.41 3.16
N ILE A 161 7.03 -12.83 2.19
CA ILE A 161 7.40 -11.40 2.15
C ILE A 161 6.15 -10.51 2.36
N ASP A 162 5.00 -10.91 1.79
CA ASP A 162 3.74 -10.18 1.93
C ASP A 162 3.17 -10.22 3.36
N SER A 163 3.36 -11.34 4.07
CA SER A 163 2.95 -11.45 5.47
C SER A 163 3.85 -10.66 6.40
N ILE A 164 5.15 -10.58 6.09
CA ILE A 164 6.14 -9.77 6.81
C ILE A 164 5.82 -8.28 6.60
N ALA A 165 5.55 -7.86 5.36
CA ALA A 165 5.13 -6.50 5.01
C ALA A 165 3.90 -6.07 5.82
N LYS A 166 2.85 -6.91 5.85
CA LYS A 166 1.63 -6.65 6.63
C LYS A 166 1.88 -6.59 8.15
N THR A 167 2.73 -7.45 8.68
CA THR A 167 2.98 -7.54 10.13
C THR A 167 3.91 -6.43 10.63
N ALA A 168 4.89 -6.03 9.81
CA ALA A 168 5.84 -4.99 10.14
C ALA A 168 5.33 -3.58 9.78
N GLY A 169 4.29 -3.47 8.96
CA GLY A 169 3.75 -2.18 8.49
C GLY A 169 4.56 -1.55 7.35
N LEU A 170 5.37 -2.35 6.64
CA LEU A 170 6.21 -1.91 5.51
C LEU A 170 5.61 -2.35 4.18
N GLN A 171 6.02 -1.70 3.08
CA GLN A 171 5.64 -2.13 1.74
C GLN A 171 6.48 -3.34 1.30
N ARG A 172 5.94 -4.21 0.43
CA ARG A 172 6.65 -5.40 -0.10
C ARG A 172 8.04 -5.06 -0.65
N GLY A 173 8.14 -3.94 -1.37
CA GLY A 173 9.40 -3.46 -1.95
C GLY A 173 10.44 -3.06 -0.90
N GLU A 174 10.02 -2.47 0.22
CA GLU A 174 10.91 -2.07 1.31
C GLU A 174 11.45 -3.30 2.06
N VAL A 175 10.60 -4.30 2.30
CA VAL A 175 11.02 -5.57 2.92
C VAL A 175 12.10 -6.25 2.06
N GLN A 176 11.91 -6.30 0.75
CA GLN A 176 12.88 -6.88 -0.19
C GLN A 176 14.20 -6.09 -0.21
N LEU A 177 14.12 -4.76 -0.19
CA LEU A 177 15.29 -3.88 -0.16
C LEU A 177 16.10 -4.04 1.14
N ILE A 178 15.42 -4.10 2.29
CA ILE A 178 16.05 -4.30 3.61
C ILE A 178 16.76 -5.65 3.68
N LEU A 179 16.12 -6.73 3.18
CA LEU A 179 16.74 -8.05 3.11
C LEU A 179 17.99 -8.05 2.21
N GLN A 180 17.92 -7.36 1.06
CA GLN A 180 19.05 -7.27 0.13
C GLN A 180 20.21 -6.45 0.71
N LEU A 181 19.92 -5.31 1.34
CA LEU A 181 20.92 -4.48 2.00
C LEU A 181 21.60 -5.23 3.15
N ALA A 182 20.83 -5.95 3.97
CA ALA A 182 21.40 -6.76 5.05
C ALA A 182 22.28 -7.90 4.53
N LYS A 183 21.98 -8.48 3.36
CA LYS A 183 22.84 -9.47 2.71
C LYS A 183 24.15 -8.83 2.21
N GLN A 184 24.08 -7.59 1.72
CA GLN A 184 25.26 -6.84 1.30
C GLN A 184 26.14 -6.46 2.50
N GLU A 185 25.55 -6.06 3.62
CA GLU A 185 26.30 -5.78 4.88
C GLU A 185 27.03 -7.02 5.43
N GLU A 186 26.51 -8.24 5.21
CA GLU A 186 27.17 -9.47 5.66
C GLU A 186 28.30 -9.92 4.73
N SER A 187 28.31 -9.43 3.48
CA SER A 187 29.34 -9.74 2.49
C SER A 187 30.55 -8.79 2.49
N VAL A 188 30.50 -7.72 3.31
CA VAL A 188 31.55 -6.71 3.47
C VAL A 188 32.28 -6.95 4.79
#